data_AF-A0A0L8BTL8-F1
#
_entry.id   AF-A0A0L8BTL8-F1
#
_cell.length_a   1.000
_cell.length_b   1.000
_cell.length_c   1.000
_cell.angle_alpha   90.00
_cell.angle_beta   90.00
_cell.angle_gamma   90.00
#
_symmetry.space_group_name_H-M   'P 1'
#
loop_
_entity.id
_entity.type
_entity.pdbx_description
1 polymer ?
#
loop_
_entity_poly.entity_id
_entity_poly.type
_entity_poly.pdbx_seq_one_letter_code
_entity_poly.pdbx_strand_id
1 'polypeptide(L)' 'MSVALRYQPRIFVLHLRCENCVRETSRVVEVPPVDDAPCDVDELVESGVLSSLTYCCTQCDCRIGQIIGVSQERNYVA' A
#
# COMPACT_ATOMS: atom_id res chain seq x y z
N MET A 1 29.32 -10.07 -12.58
CA MET A 1 29.33 -9.24 -11.35
C MET A 1 27.92 -9.28 -10.77
N SER A 2 27.68 -10.14 -9.79
CA SER A 2 26.38 -10.27 -9.13
C SER A 2 26.32 -9.28 -7.97
N VAL A 3 25.65 -8.15 -8.18
CA VAL A 3 25.36 -7.19 -7.11
C VAL A 3 24.26 -7.80 -6.25
N ALA A 4 24.61 -8.24 -5.05
CA ALA A 4 23.62 -8.57 -4.04
C ALA A 4 22.94 -7.26 -3.61
N LEU A 5 21.89 -6.86 -4.33
CA LEU A 5 21.00 -5.80 -3.88
C LEU A 5 20.40 -6.29 -2.56
N ARG A 6 20.69 -5.57 -1.47
CA ARG A 6 20.00 -5.75 -0.19
C ARG A 6 18.55 -5.38 -0.43
N TYR A 7 17.76 -6.36 -0.79
CA TYR A 7 16.42 -6.16 -1.28
C TYR A 7 15.50 -6.04 -0.06
N GLN A 8 15.39 -4.82 0.47
CA GLN A 8 14.50 -4.55 1.59
C GLN A 8 13.05 -4.51 1.11
N PRO A 9 12.11 -5.08 1.87
CA PRO A 9 10.69 -4.95 1.56
C PRO A 9 10.28 -3.48 1.62
N ARG A 10 9.52 -3.03 0.62
CA ARG A 10 9.01 -1.66 0.58
C ARG A 10 7.65 -1.62 1.26
N ILE A 11 7.48 -0.67 2.16
CA ILE A 11 6.26 -0.53 2.95
C ILE A 11 5.48 0.66 2.41
N PHE A 12 4.24 0.40 2.00
CA PHE A 12 3.30 1.42 1.56
C PHE A 12 2.13 1.51 2.54
N VAL A 13 1.71 2.72 2.85
CA VAL A 13 0.58 3.02 3.71
C VAL A 13 -0.54 3.59 2.84
N LEU A 14 -1.64 2.86 2.76
CA LEU A 14 -2.86 3.28 2.08
C LEU A 14 -3.75 3.99 3.07
N HIS A 15 -4.15 5.20 2.73
CA HIS A 15 -5.15 5.97 3.47
C HIS A 15 -6.49 5.79 2.78
N LEU A 16 -7.41 5.13 3.47
CA LEU A 16 -8.73 4.77 2.98
C LEU A 16 -9.78 5.54 3.79
N ARG A 17 -10.84 6.01 3.13
CA ARG A 17 -12.00 6.61 3.78
C ARG A 17 -13.24 5.80 3.46
N CYS A 18 -13.98 5.38 4.49
CA CYS A 18 -15.28 4.74 4.29
C CYS A 18 -16.27 5.73 3.69
N GLU A 19 -17.02 5.33 2.66
CA GLU A 19 -18.09 6.20 2.12
C GLU A 19 -19.34 6.20 3.00
N ASN A 20 -19.55 5.15 3.82
CA ASN A 20 -20.72 5.06 4.69
C ASN A 20 -20.55 5.88 5.99
N CYS A 21 -19.48 5.64 6.75
CA CYS A 21 -19.28 6.29 8.05
C CYS A 21 -18.27 7.44 8.01
N VAL A 22 -17.68 7.74 6.84
CA VAL A 22 -16.70 8.83 6.60
C VAL A 22 -15.42 8.68 7.43
N ARG A 23 -15.21 7.53 8.09
CA ARG A 23 -14.03 7.28 8.89
C ARG A 23 -12.83 6.95 8.02
N GLU A 24 -11.71 7.53 8.39
CA GLU A 24 -10.41 7.28 7.77
C GLU A 24 -9.75 6.08 8.46
N THR A 25 -9.04 5.28 7.68
CA THR A 25 -8.30 4.10 8.15
C THR A 25 -7.04 3.96 7.31
N SER A 26 -5.94 3.64 7.97
CA SER A 26 -4.68 3.34 7.30
C SER A 26 -4.49 1.83 7.18
N ARG A 27 -3.98 1.38 6.04
CA ARG A 27 -3.61 -0.02 5.80
C ARG A 27 -2.18 -0.09 5.29
N VAL A 28 -1.37 -0.89 5.97
CA VAL A 28 0.00 -1.18 5.55
C VAL A 28 0.00 -2.29 4.51
N VAL A 29 0.75 -2.07 3.44
CA VAL A 29 0.99 -3.01 2.34
C VAL A 29 2.49 -3.18 2.22
N GLU A 30 2.96 -4.38 2.52
CA GLU A 30 4.36 -4.76 2.34
C GLU A 30 4.52 -5.37 0.95
N VAL A 31 5.28 -4.70 0.11
CA VAL A 31 5.60 -5.21 -1.22
C VAL A 31 6.92 -5.98 -1.13
N PRO A 32 6.91 -7.27 -1.52
CA PRO A 32 8.10 -8.08 -1.43
C PRO A 32 9.17 -7.61 -2.40
N PRO A 33 10.44 -7.81 -2.03
CA PRO A 33 11.60 -7.41 -2.79
C PRO A 33 11.86 -8.31 -4.03
N VAL A 34 11.08 -8.18 -5.11
CA VAL A 34 11.21 -8.97 -6.35
C VAL A 34 11.53 -8.07 -7.55
N ASP A 35 12.26 -8.54 -8.57
CA ASP A 35 12.81 -7.69 -9.68
C ASP A 35 11.78 -6.76 -10.35
N ASP A 36 10.51 -7.16 -10.43
CA ASP A 36 9.37 -6.38 -10.97
C ASP A 36 8.49 -5.72 -9.89
N ALA A 37 9.01 -5.56 -8.66
CA ALA A 37 8.27 -4.94 -7.56
C ALA A 37 8.19 -3.42 -7.74
N PRO A 38 7.01 -2.81 -7.49
CA PRO A 38 6.85 -1.37 -7.57
C PRO A 38 7.80 -0.64 -6.62
N CYS A 39 8.60 0.24 -7.19
CA CYS A 39 9.58 1.05 -6.49
C CYS A 39 8.95 2.27 -5.83
N ASP A 40 7.91 2.84 -6.43
CA ASP A 40 7.28 4.08 -6.00
C ASP A 40 5.75 3.96 -6.03
N VAL A 41 5.07 5.00 -5.53
CA VAL A 41 3.60 5.03 -5.43
C VAL A 41 2.95 4.89 -6.81
N ASP A 42 3.49 5.54 -7.84
CA ASP A 42 2.97 5.47 -9.21
C ASP A 42 3.03 4.03 -9.74
N GLU A 43 4.17 3.36 -9.60
CA GLU A 43 4.30 1.95 -10.00
C GLU A 43 3.37 1.03 -9.19
N LEU A 44 3.13 1.33 -7.90
CA LEU A 44 2.18 0.55 -7.08
C LEU A 44 0.75 0.68 -7.63
N VAL A 45 0.36 1.88 -8.07
CA VAL A 45 -0.96 2.12 -8.69
C VAL A 45 -1.07 1.36 -10.01
N GLU A 46 -0.01 1.38 -10.84
CA GLU A 46 0.01 0.71 -12.14
C GLU A 46 0.09 -0.82 -12.03
N SER A 47 0.72 -1.35 -10.97
CA SER A 47 0.89 -2.79 -10.74
C SER A 47 -0.43 -3.55 -10.47
N GLY A 48 -1.53 -2.84 -10.20
CA GLY A 48 -2.82 -3.45 -9.87
C GLY A 48 -2.88 -4.06 -8.46
N VAL A 49 -1.82 -3.93 -7.65
CA VAL A 49 -1.81 -4.38 -6.24
C VAL A 49 -2.98 -3.77 -5.48
N LEU A 50 -3.26 -2.48 -5.70
CA LEU A 50 -4.39 -1.79 -5.06
C LEU A 50 -5.75 -2.42 -5.40
N SER A 51 -5.93 -2.88 -6.63
CA SER A 51 -7.16 -3.52 -7.08
C SER A 51 -7.37 -4.90 -6.45
N SER A 52 -6.30 -5.57 -6.02
CA SER A 52 -6.38 -6.86 -5.31
C SER A 52 -6.79 -6.71 -3.84
N LEU A 53 -6.68 -5.51 -3.27
CA LEU A 53 -6.92 -5.28 -1.85
C LEU A 53 -8.42 -5.17 -1.57
N THR A 54 -8.92 -6.06 -0.73
CA THR A 54 -10.28 -5.96 -0.22
C THR A 54 -10.36 -4.92 0.88
N TYR A 55 -11.23 -3.92 0.73
CA TYR A 55 -11.57 -2.98 1.80
C TYR A 55 -12.77 -3.50 2.60
N CYS A 56 -12.67 -3.43 3.93
CA CYS A 56 -13.78 -3.67 4.84
C CYS A 56 -13.66 -2.72 6.03
N CYS A 57 -14.67 -1.89 6.26
CA CYS A 57 -14.67 -0.97 7.39
C CYS A 57 -14.93 -1.73 8.70
N THR A 58 -14.03 -1.63 9.67
CA THR A 58 -14.17 -2.30 10.99
C THR A 58 -15.30 -1.76 11.86
N GLN A 59 -15.91 -0.63 11.46
CA GLN A 59 -16.93 0.06 12.27
C GLN A 59 -18.35 -0.15 11.75
N CYS A 60 -18.52 -0.37 10.44
CA CYS A 60 -19.84 -0.52 9.82
C CYS A 60 -19.95 -1.71 8.86
N ASP A 61 -18.89 -2.53 8.77
CA ASP A 61 -18.78 -3.71 7.90
C ASP A 61 -19.04 -3.44 6.40
N CYS A 62 -19.02 -2.17 5.99
CA CYS A 62 -19.15 -1.79 4.59
C CYS A 62 -17.86 -2.05 3.81
N ARG A 63 -18.04 -2.54 2.58
CA ARG A 63 -16.96 -2.78 1.61
C ARG A 63 -16.74 -1.63 0.63
N ILE A 64 -17.41 -0.51 0.88
CA ILE A 64 -17.34 0.69 0.05
C ILE A 64 -16.43 1.69 0.77
N GLY A 65 -15.27 1.93 0.17
CA GLY A 65 -14.26 2.85 0.66
C GLY A 65 -13.43 3.38 -0.48
N GLN A 66 -12.98 4.61 -0.32
CA GLN A 66 -12.18 5.32 -1.30
C GLN A 66 -10.74 5.43 -0.80
N ILE A 67 -9.76 5.19 -1.67
CA ILE A 67 -8.36 5.53 -1.38
C ILE A 67 -8.24 7.05 -1.50
N ILE A 68 -7.92 7.71 -0.40
CA ILE A 68 -7.75 9.17 -0.33
C ILE A 68 -6.27 9.58 -0.37
N GLY A 69 -5.35 8.62 -0.19
CA GLY A 69 -3.93 8.86 -0.29
C GLY A 69 -3.12 7.57 -0.21
N VAL A 70 -1.89 7.64 -0.71
CA VAL A 70 -0.89 6.58 -0.60
C VAL A 70 0.41 7.23 -0.16
N SER A 71 1.06 6.66 0.85
CA SER A 71 2.35 7.13 1.36
C SER A 71 3.33 5.97 1.36
N GLN A 72 4.57 6.23 1.01
CA GLN A 72 5.63 5.23 1.15
C GLN A 72 6.38 5.48 2.46
N GLU A 73 6.49 4.46 3.30
CA GLU A 73 7.30 4.55 4.50
C GLU A 73 8.77 4.35 4.10
N ARG A 74 9.52 5.45 4.01
CA ARG A 74 10.96 5.40 3.77
C ARG A 74 11.65 4.90 5.03
N ASN A 75 11.95 3.61 5.08
CA ASN A 75 12.89 3.06 6.05
C ASN A 75 14.29 3.59 5.72
N TYR A 76 14.64 4.77 6.24
CA TYR A 76 16.04 5.21 6.27
C TYR A 76 16.78 4.36 7.29
N VAL A 77 17.44 3.31 6.82
CA VAL A 77 18.46 2.64 7.62
C VAL A 77 19.67 3.56 7.65
N ALA A 78 19.86 4.26 8.78
CA ALA A 78 21.06 5.04 9.08
C ALA A 78 22.30 4.14 9.24
#